data_AF-A0A8H5QPL8-F1
#
_entry.id   AF-A0A8H5QPL8-F1
#
_cell.length_a   1.000
_cell.length_b   1.000
_cell.length_c   1.000
_cell.angle_alpha   90.00
_cell.angle_beta   90.00
_cell.angle_gamma   90.00
#
_symmetry.space_group_name_H-M   'P 1'
#
loop_
_entity.id
_entity.type
_entity.pdbx_description
1 polymer ?
#
loop_
_entity_poly.entity_id
_entity_poly.type
_entity_poly.pdbx_seq_one_letter_code
_entity_poly.pdbx_strand_id
1 'polypeptide(L)'
;MSPETRSRARAQSLGRTTEQSHQDESSSDSDTSSDSSSYVDYSSEFDDDDDEPSAIRSPTKLAYLIDHLPEETQSIVRDTFKEPPKIALEKCRRIDDTYAFQMTELVTRSVRIRAPQDGTSNLSCSCRDDGQPCQHLLWLLDKIVKQTLYETDLSKPLRMSPEGYAEEMGEVFQNISNFRLDVLAEGLHCHLVTPDSEYNNEPDAFRAQEVREMLSSVYNMDPGDFRPDIFEKGSHSRKIIKRNDLEQTVSRMLLDNHYFFHYFRSLSRPQDSIKDVFYKLTQRIDRVVRDLDTPGQTSDSDPPRDVTWAASHILGCVRRMRHDIYTRESPISAREALSAARSFVHILDLVVSRNTDHGPIDAPRIDRNLYLRLIGDRDQDFILNVLNLIPEAASQFLHNLEELLGKIEIYGAPAGYVQRFRAMLRRLRTSSTGSGLKRSVQGQTSRRKIRRTR
;
A
#
# COMPACT_ATOMS: atom_id res chain seq x y z
N MET A 1 57.22 -17.30 50.82
CA MET A 1 57.81 -18.56 50.32
C MET A 1 57.34 -18.77 48.89
N SER A 2 58.24 -19.12 47.98
CA SER A 2 57.94 -19.75 46.66
C SER A 2 58.02 -21.29 46.83
N PRO A 3 57.81 -22.18 45.82
CA PRO A 3 58.10 -22.09 44.37
C PRO A 3 56.86 -21.79 43.48
N GLU A 4 56.93 -21.33 42.22
CA GLU A 4 57.47 -21.93 40.95
C GLU A 4 56.75 -23.23 40.51
N THR A 5 56.44 -23.53 39.24
CA THR A 5 57.00 -23.24 37.89
C THR A 5 55.85 -23.21 36.84
N ARG A 6 55.92 -23.05 35.49
CA ARG A 6 56.81 -22.58 34.37
C ARG A 6 55.91 -22.46 33.09
N SER A 7 56.33 -22.07 31.87
CA SER A 7 56.95 -20.82 31.37
C SER A 7 57.02 -20.79 29.81
N ARG A 8 56.75 -19.63 29.17
CA ARG A 8 57.18 -19.19 27.79
C ARG A 8 56.53 -19.85 26.55
N ALA A 9 56.56 -19.29 25.32
CA ALA A 9 56.99 -17.97 24.74
C ALA A 9 56.08 -17.68 23.50
N ARG A 10 55.75 -16.45 23.06
CA ARG A 10 56.50 -15.24 22.59
C ARG A 10 57.29 -15.41 21.29
N ALA A 11 56.81 -14.78 20.22
CA ALA A 11 57.61 -14.19 19.15
C ALA A 11 56.91 -12.95 18.54
N GLN A 12 57.68 -11.91 18.22
CA GLN A 12 57.32 -10.74 17.40
C GLN A 12 58.57 -10.41 16.57
N SER A 13 58.41 -9.97 15.32
CA SER A 13 59.51 -9.40 14.52
C SER A 13 58.97 -8.35 13.55
N LEU A 14 59.65 -7.22 13.47
CA LEU A 14 59.35 -6.10 12.56
C LEU A 14 60.00 -6.34 11.20
N GLY A 15 59.44 -5.71 10.15
CA GLY A 15 60.04 -5.59 8.82
C GLY A 15 59.49 -4.35 8.11
N ARG A 16 60.39 -3.45 7.68
CA ARG A 16 60.14 -2.23 6.89
C ARG A 16 61.36 -2.03 5.95
N THR A 17 61.31 -1.04 5.06
CA THR A 17 62.42 -0.56 4.18
C THR A 17 62.75 -1.52 3.01
N THR A 18 63.01 -1.10 1.76
CA THR A 18 63.08 0.27 1.16
C THR A 18 62.67 0.30 -0.33
N GLU A 19 62.67 1.51 -0.90
CA GLU A 19 62.28 2.02 -2.23
C GLU A 19 63.20 1.63 -3.43
N GLN A 20 63.01 2.33 -4.56
CA GLN A 20 63.70 2.33 -5.87
C GLN A 20 63.23 1.26 -6.88
N SER A 21 62.78 1.52 -8.13
CA SER A 21 62.68 2.67 -9.08
C SER A 21 63.63 2.65 -10.28
N HIS A 22 63.08 3.02 -11.45
CA HIS A 22 63.70 3.07 -12.80
C HIS A 22 63.99 1.68 -13.44
N GLN A 23 64.05 1.50 -14.77
CA GLN A 23 64.01 2.50 -15.86
C GLN A 23 63.32 1.95 -17.14
N ASP A 24 63.12 2.83 -18.11
CA ASP A 24 62.46 2.65 -19.41
C ASP A 24 63.23 1.76 -20.40
N GLU A 25 62.56 1.32 -21.49
CA GLU A 25 63.01 1.51 -22.88
C GLU A 25 61.80 1.41 -23.84
N SER A 26 61.89 2.09 -24.98
CA SER A 26 60.77 2.29 -25.93
C SER A 26 60.91 1.46 -27.20
N SER A 27 59.79 1.27 -27.92
CA SER A 27 59.82 0.97 -29.36
C SER A 27 58.64 1.66 -30.03
N SER A 28 58.94 2.43 -31.08
CA SER A 28 57.96 3.12 -31.91
C SER A 28 57.76 2.34 -33.20
N ASP A 29 56.54 2.35 -33.73
CA ASP A 29 56.33 2.45 -35.18
C ASP A 29 55.01 3.18 -35.44
N SER A 30 54.97 3.93 -36.54
CA SER A 30 53.91 4.89 -36.85
C SER A 30 53.56 4.85 -38.33
N ASP A 31 52.28 4.64 -38.63
CA ASP A 31 51.74 4.84 -39.98
C ASP A 31 50.59 5.85 -39.95
N THR A 32 50.64 6.80 -40.88
CA THR A 32 49.70 7.93 -40.95
C THR A 32 48.82 7.82 -42.20
N SER A 33 47.51 7.81 -42.01
CA SER A 33 46.55 8.06 -43.09
C SER A 33 45.47 9.03 -42.63
N SER A 34 45.59 10.29 -43.04
CA SER A 34 44.55 11.30 -42.83
C SER A 34 43.30 10.96 -43.64
N ASP A 35 42.12 11.12 -43.04
CA ASP A 35 40.93 11.53 -43.77
C ASP A 35 40.20 12.63 -42.99
N SER A 36 39.54 13.54 -43.70
CA SER A 36 39.22 14.89 -43.25
C SER A 36 37.71 15.13 -43.19
N SER A 37 37.07 14.63 -42.13
CA SER A 37 35.68 15.01 -41.80
C SER A 37 35.68 16.30 -40.97
N SER A 38 35.18 17.39 -41.56
CA SER A 38 34.99 18.65 -40.86
C SER A 38 33.87 18.54 -39.83
N TYR A 39 34.21 18.55 -38.54
CA TYR A 39 33.25 18.77 -37.47
C TYR A 39 32.74 20.21 -37.56
N VAL A 40 31.56 20.34 -38.16
CA VAL A 40 30.83 21.60 -38.23
C VAL A 40 30.27 21.95 -36.85
N ASP A 41 30.70 23.11 -36.36
CA ASP A 41 30.16 23.78 -35.19
C ASP A 41 28.67 24.08 -35.43
N TYR A 42 27.81 23.46 -34.62
CA TYR A 42 26.38 23.74 -34.56
C TYR A 42 26.05 24.47 -33.26
N SER A 43 26.62 25.66 -33.07
CA SER A 43 26.14 26.63 -32.10
C SER A 43 24.70 27.04 -32.47
N SER A 44 23.72 26.32 -31.96
CA SER A 44 22.30 26.63 -32.06
C SER A 44 21.74 27.01 -30.68
N GLU A 45 21.99 28.26 -30.29
CA GLU A 45 21.12 28.95 -29.36
C GLU A 45 19.75 29.11 -30.02
N PHE A 46 18.75 28.35 -29.57
CA PHE A 46 17.34 28.73 -29.64
C PHE A 46 16.60 28.08 -28.48
N ASP A 47 15.75 28.86 -27.84
CA ASP A 47 15.01 28.49 -26.65
C ASP A 47 13.87 27.53 -27.02
N ASP A 48 13.97 26.27 -26.58
CA ASP A 48 12.78 25.57 -26.12
C ASP A 48 12.62 25.94 -24.63
N ASP A 49 11.83 27.00 -24.37
CA ASP A 49 11.15 27.21 -23.08
C ASP A 49 10.11 26.08 -22.92
N ASP A 50 10.62 24.86 -22.68
CA ASP A 50 9.86 23.65 -22.43
C ASP A 50 9.29 23.77 -21.00
N ASP A 51 8.20 24.54 -20.85
CA ASP A 51 7.47 24.85 -19.60
C ASP A 51 7.40 23.60 -18.69
N GLU A 52 8.32 23.48 -17.71
CA GLU A 52 8.48 22.23 -16.95
C GLU A 52 7.15 21.85 -16.28
N PRO A 53 6.56 20.69 -16.60
CA PRO A 53 5.12 20.49 -16.48
C PRO A 53 4.62 20.70 -15.05
N SER A 54 3.76 21.70 -14.88
CA SER A 54 3.21 22.17 -13.60
C SER A 54 2.74 21.06 -12.66
N ALA A 55 2.16 20.00 -13.25
CA ALA A 55 1.66 18.83 -12.55
C ALA A 55 2.64 17.65 -12.69
N ILE A 56 3.44 17.40 -11.64
CA ILE A 56 4.37 16.26 -11.58
C ILE A 56 3.69 15.01 -10.98
N ARG A 57 4.07 13.80 -11.42
CA ARG A 57 3.50 12.54 -10.94
C ARG A 57 4.45 11.83 -9.97
N SER A 58 4.00 11.64 -8.73
CA SER A 58 4.75 11.00 -7.64
C SER A 58 4.87 9.47 -7.77
N PRO A 59 5.74 8.82 -6.98
CA PRO A 59 5.85 7.36 -6.92
C PRO A 59 4.58 6.61 -6.45
N THR A 60 3.61 7.27 -5.79
CA THR A 60 2.28 6.67 -5.51
C THR A 60 1.23 6.92 -6.62
N LYS A 61 1.66 7.48 -7.75
CA LYS A 61 0.84 7.93 -8.88
C LYS A 61 -0.09 9.12 -8.59
N LEU A 62 0.06 9.81 -7.46
CA LEU A 62 -0.60 11.12 -7.23
C LEU A 62 0.03 12.18 -8.14
N ALA A 63 -0.77 13.14 -8.59
CA ALA A 63 -0.29 14.34 -9.27
C ALA A 63 -0.17 15.50 -8.27
N TYR A 64 0.87 16.32 -8.38
CA TYR A 64 1.11 17.48 -7.51
C TYR A 64 1.43 18.73 -8.34
N LEU A 65 0.81 19.86 -7.99
CA LEU A 65 1.16 21.19 -8.48
C LEU A 65 2.29 21.78 -7.63
N ILE A 66 3.33 22.30 -8.27
CA ILE A 66 4.55 22.80 -7.60
C ILE A 66 4.97 24.22 -7.99
N ASP A 67 4.32 24.84 -8.98
CA ASP A 67 4.70 26.13 -9.60
C ASP A 67 4.81 27.29 -8.61
N HIS A 68 4.03 27.25 -7.53
CA HIS A 68 4.03 28.26 -6.47
C HIS A 68 5.13 28.04 -5.40
N LEU A 69 5.94 27.00 -5.53
CA LEU A 69 7.10 26.73 -4.67
C LEU A 69 8.36 27.41 -5.26
N PRO A 70 9.36 27.74 -4.43
CA PRO A 70 10.66 28.23 -4.92
C PRO A 70 11.32 27.23 -5.88
N GLU A 71 12.06 27.73 -6.88
CA GLU A 71 12.74 26.91 -7.90
C GLU A 71 13.64 25.81 -7.32
N GLU A 72 14.39 26.12 -6.25
CA GLU A 72 15.19 25.14 -5.49
C GLU A 72 14.32 23.99 -4.96
N THR A 73 13.17 24.32 -4.35
CA THR A 73 12.22 23.33 -3.83
C THR A 73 11.57 22.55 -4.98
N GLN A 74 11.20 23.20 -6.09
CA GLN A 74 10.68 22.53 -7.29
C GLN A 74 11.68 21.50 -7.84
N SER A 75 12.96 21.88 -7.99
CA SER A 75 14.04 21.00 -8.43
C SER A 75 14.21 19.79 -7.50
N ILE A 76 14.29 20.00 -6.18
CA ILE A 76 14.40 18.92 -5.18
C ILE A 76 13.25 17.92 -5.30
N VAL A 77 12.01 18.40 -5.52
CA VAL A 77 10.83 17.53 -5.65
C VAL A 77 10.82 16.82 -7.01
N ARG A 78 11.14 17.50 -8.12
CA ARG A 78 11.25 16.90 -9.46
C ARG A 78 12.27 15.75 -9.45
N ASP A 79 13.47 15.96 -8.91
CA ASP A 79 14.49 14.92 -8.79
C ASP A 79 14.07 13.78 -7.86
N THR A 80 13.52 14.09 -6.68
CA THR A 80 13.05 13.08 -5.71
C THR A 80 11.94 12.18 -6.27
N PHE A 81 11.08 12.68 -7.15
CA PHE A 81 10.03 11.86 -7.78
C PHE A 81 10.51 11.15 -9.05
N LYS A 82 11.55 11.65 -9.71
CA LYS A 82 12.19 11.10 -10.91
C LYS A 82 13.09 9.90 -10.60
N GLU A 83 13.98 10.00 -9.60
CA GLU A 83 14.67 8.83 -9.01
C GLU A 83 14.32 8.70 -7.52
N PRO A 84 13.20 8.02 -7.17
CA PRO A 84 12.77 7.90 -5.79
C PRO A 84 13.74 7.08 -4.93
N PRO A 85 14.06 7.54 -3.71
CA PRO A 85 15.08 6.92 -2.87
C PRO A 85 14.70 5.49 -2.48
N LYS A 86 15.71 4.61 -2.44
CA LYS A 86 15.59 3.15 -2.26
C LYS A 86 15.43 2.80 -0.77
N ILE A 87 14.36 3.34 -0.18
CA ILE A 87 14.00 3.24 1.24
C ILE A 87 13.07 2.05 1.49
N ALA A 88 13.33 1.31 2.56
CA ALA A 88 12.33 0.46 3.22
C ALA A 88 11.80 1.17 4.48
N LEU A 89 10.49 1.14 4.73
CA LEU A 89 9.97 1.51 6.04
C LEU A 89 10.18 0.33 6.98
N GLU A 90 10.83 0.59 8.11
CA GLU A 90 11.13 -0.43 9.11
C GLU A 90 10.07 -0.43 10.20
N LYS A 91 10.01 0.66 10.96
CA LYS A 91 9.19 0.77 12.18
C LYS A 91 8.48 2.11 12.24
N CYS A 92 7.27 2.12 12.78
CA CYS A 92 6.57 3.32 13.19
C CYS A 92 6.11 3.16 14.64
N ARG A 93 6.19 4.25 15.42
CA ARG A 93 5.64 4.31 16.78
C ARG A 93 5.21 5.72 17.15
N ARG A 94 4.27 5.81 18.09
CA ARG A 94 3.99 7.04 18.82
C ARG A 94 4.91 7.12 20.04
N ILE A 95 5.48 8.29 20.28
CA ILE A 95 6.23 8.65 21.49
C ILE A 95 5.62 9.97 21.94
N ASP A 96 4.77 9.94 22.96
CA ASP A 96 4.02 11.09 23.44
C ASP A 96 3.32 11.83 22.27
N ASP A 97 3.62 13.11 22.06
CA ASP A 97 3.12 13.93 20.95
C ASP A 97 4.05 13.95 19.73
N THR A 98 4.68 12.80 19.43
CA THR A 98 5.53 12.61 18.23
C THR A 98 5.31 11.23 17.60
N TYR A 99 4.96 11.20 16.33
CA TYR A 99 5.09 10.00 15.49
C TYR A 99 6.52 9.89 14.96
N ALA A 100 7.17 8.75 15.22
CA ALA A 100 8.52 8.45 14.76
C ALA A 100 8.48 7.31 13.72
N PHE A 101 9.04 7.57 12.55
CA PHE A 101 9.15 6.61 11.45
C PHE A 101 10.63 6.30 11.19
N GLN A 102 11.03 5.07 11.48
CA GLN A 102 12.35 4.53 11.17
C GLN A 102 12.34 3.90 9.78
N MET A 103 13.34 4.24 8.99
CA MET A 103 13.49 3.83 7.59
C MET A 103 14.90 3.29 7.37
N THR A 104 15.00 2.13 6.72
CA THR A 104 16.27 1.52 6.36
C THR A 104 16.73 2.09 5.01
N GLU A 105 17.92 2.68 5.00
CA GLU A 105 18.68 3.06 3.81
C GLU A 105 20.07 2.39 3.88
N LEU A 106 21.08 2.88 3.14
CA LEU A 106 22.50 2.59 3.44
C LEU A 106 22.90 2.97 4.88
N VAL A 107 22.19 3.94 5.46
CA VAL A 107 22.25 4.33 6.87
C VAL A 107 20.81 4.44 7.37
N THR A 108 20.49 3.89 8.54
CA THR A 108 19.16 4.05 9.13
C THR A 108 18.82 5.53 9.32
N ARG A 109 17.68 5.96 8.79
CA ARG A 109 17.14 7.32 8.97
C ARG A 109 15.89 7.29 9.83
N SER A 110 15.55 8.43 10.42
CA SER A 110 14.31 8.64 11.17
C SER A 110 13.65 9.95 10.78
N VAL A 111 12.38 9.91 10.42
CA VAL A 111 11.50 11.08 10.34
C VAL A 111 10.70 11.18 11.65
N ARG A 112 10.50 12.40 12.13
CA ARG A 112 9.64 12.72 13.27
C ARG A 112 8.58 13.75 12.86
N ILE A 113 7.33 13.47 13.23
CA ILE A 113 6.15 14.31 13.01
C ILE A 113 5.56 14.61 14.39
N ARG A 114 5.71 15.84 14.86
CA ARG A 114 5.27 16.31 16.18
C ARG A 114 3.87 16.91 16.10
N ALA A 115 3.14 16.94 17.23
CA ALA A 115 1.98 17.81 17.36
C ALA A 115 2.38 19.30 17.18
N PRO A 116 1.47 20.16 16.69
CA PRO A 116 1.75 21.58 16.49
C PRO A 116 2.14 22.30 17.79
N GLN A 117 3.31 22.94 17.76
CA GLN A 117 3.82 23.80 18.84
C GLN A 117 4.33 25.13 18.26
N ASP A 118 3.99 26.24 18.91
CA ASP A 118 4.19 27.60 18.39
C ASP A 118 5.65 27.86 17.94
N GLY A 119 5.80 28.22 16.66
CA GLY A 119 7.07 28.69 16.09
C GLY A 119 8.11 27.63 15.77
N THR A 120 7.80 26.33 15.82
CA THR A 120 8.75 25.25 15.46
C THR A 120 8.25 24.37 14.32
N SER A 121 9.17 23.76 13.55
CA SER A 121 8.78 22.78 12.53
C SER A 121 8.32 21.47 13.19
N ASN A 122 7.06 21.13 12.96
CA ASN A 122 6.46 19.86 13.35
C ASN A 122 7.15 18.67 12.65
N LEU A 123 7.69 18.90 11.45
CA LEU A 123 8.38 17.91 10.63
C LEU A 123 9.90 18.04 10.80
N SER A 124 10.59 16.91 10.99
CA SER A 124 12.07 16.87 11.01
C SER A 124 12.59 15.51 10.60
N CYS A 125 13.80 15.46 10.02
CA CYS A 125 14.42 14.24 9.55
C CYS A 125 15.89 14.19 9.97
N SER A 126 16.41 13.00 10.25
CA SER A 126 17.83 12.73 10.60
C SER A 126 18.84 12.98 9.46
N CYS A 127 18.53 13.86 8.51
CA CYS A 127 19.33 14.16 7.34
C CYS A 127 19.87 15.59 7.40
N ARG A 128 19.01 16.58 7.62
CA ARG A 128 19.32 18.01 7.80
C ARG A 128 18.15 18.75 8.48
N ASP A 129 18.44 19.93 9.01
CA ASP A 129 17.48 20.93 9.52
C ASP A 129 17.59 22.25 8.72
N ASP A 130 17.87 22.19 7.41
CA ASP A 130 18.06 23.36 6.52
C ASP A 130 16.74 23.93 5.94
N GLY A 131 15.61 23.63 6.57
CA GLY A 131 14.29 24.18 6.24
C GLY A 131 13.62 23.62 4.98
N GLN A 132 14.39 23.06 4.03
CA GLN A 132 13.85 22.43 2.83
C GLN A 132 13.36 20.98 3.09
N PRO A 133 12.31 20.52 2.39
CA PRO A 133 11.80 19.15 2.53
C PRO A 133 12.74 18.14 1.87
N CYS A 134 13.55 17.44 2.67
CA CYS A 134 14.46 16.42 2.16
C CYS A 134 13.72 15.22 1.53
N GLN A 135 14.42 14.47 0.66
CA GLN A 135 13.85 13.33 -0.09
C GLN A 135 13.10 12.31 0.80
N HIS A 136 13.53 12.13 2.04
CA HIS A 136 12.92 11.21 3.02
C HIS A 136 11.57 11.71 3.55
N LEU A 137 11.40 13.04 3.69
CA LEU A 137 10.12 13.66 4.04
C LEU A 137 9.16 13.55 2.85
N LEU A 138 9.58 14.01 1.67
CA LEU A 138 8.82 13.94 0.42
C LEU A 138 8.31 12.52 0.14
N TRP A 139 9.21 11.53 0.21
CA TRP A 139 8.87 10.13 -0.01
C TRP A 139 7.88 9.60 1.03
N LEU A 140 8.05 9.93 2.33
CA LEU A 140 7.16 9.44 3.38
C LEU A 140 5.77 10.09 3.30
N LEU A 141 5.72 11.40 3.12
CA LEU A 141 4.48 12.16 3.09
C LEU A 141 3.63 11.78 1.87
N ASP A 142 4.24 11.56 0.69
CA ASP A 142 3.58 10.94 -0.46
C ASP A 142 2.89 9.60 -0.11
N LYS A 143 3.56 8.72 0.67
CA LYS A 143 2.96 7.45 1.11
C LYS A 143 1.82 7.66 2.10
N ILE A 144 1.92 8.62 3.02
CA ILE A 144 0.86 8.90 4.01
C ILE A 144 -0.36 9.53 3.32
N VAL A 145 -0.16 10.58 2.51
CA VAL A 145 -1.21 11.24 1.71
C VAL A 145 -1.99 10.21 0.88
N LYS A 146 -1.31 9.26 0.23
CA LYS A 146 -1.96 8.18 -0.55
C LYS A 146 -2.83 7.25 0.30
N GLN A 147 -2.60 7.16 1.61
CA GLN A 147 -3.40 6.33 2.51
C GLN A 147 -4.53 7.11 3.19
N THR A 148 -4.33 8.37 3.55
CA THR A 148 -5.24 9.13 4.43
C THR A 148 -6.24 10.05 3.71
N LEU A 149 -5.96 10.49 2.47
CA LEU A 149 -6.92 11.30 1.71
C LEU A 149 -8.11 10.46 1.18
N TYR A 150 -9.10 10.27 2.04
CA TYR A 150 -10.38 9.61 1.72
C TYR A 150 -11.43 10.53 1.09
N GLU A 151 -11.31 11.84 1.24
CA GLU A 151 -12.32 12.84 0.83
C GLU A 151 -11.96 13.51 -0.51
N THR A 152 -10.66 13.62 -0.82
CA THR A 152 -10.14 14.29 -2.01
C THR A 152 -10.22 13.41 -3.25
N ASP A 153 -10.58 14.01 -4.39
CA ASP A 153 -10.57 13.35 -5.69
C ASP A 153 -9.14 13.23 -6.24
N LEU A 154 -8.47 12.13 -5.91
CA LEU A 154 -7.08 11.81 -6.29
C LEU A 154 -6.84 11.66 -7.81
N SER A 155 -7.84 11.94 -8.66
CA SER A 155 -7.64 12.08 -10.10
C SER A 155 -7.17 13.49 -10.51
N LYS A 156 -7.34 14.47 -9.61
CA LYS A 156 -6.91 15.86 -9.79
C LYS A 156 -5.52 16.06 -9.19
N PRO A 157 -4.71 16.98 -9.75
CA PRO A 157 -3.49 17.45 -9.08
C PRO A 157 -3.80 18.02 -7.70
N LEU A 158 -3.04 17.57 -6.70
CA LEU A 158 -3.03 18.09 -5.33
C LEU A 158 -2.10 19.31 -5.26
N ARG A 159 -2.34 20.27 -4.37
CA ARG A 159 -1.41 21.39 -4.19
C ARG A 159 -0.32 21.03 -3.18
N MET A 160 0.96 21.11 -3.55
CA MET A 160 2.05 20.79 -2.62
C MET A 160 2.41 21.98 -1.71
N SER A 161 2.51 21.77 -0.41
CA SER A 161 2.96 22.76 0.57
C SER A 161 4.49 22.99 0.53
N PRO A 162 5.01 24.08 1.10
CA PRO A 162 6.46 24.32 1.19
C PRO A 162 7.24 23.22 1.92
N GLU A 163 6.59 22.49 2.85
CA GLU A 163 7.18 21.37 3.58
C GLU A 163 7.00 20.01 2.87
N GLY A 164 6.52 20.01 1.62
CA GLY A 164 6.59 18.86 0.72
C GLY A 164 5.47 17.83 0.83
N TYR A 165 4.26 18.22 1.23
CA TYR A 165 3.09 17.35 1.28
C TYR A 165 1.84 18.00 0.66
N ALA A 166 0.74 17.26 0.52
CA ALA A 166 -0.51 17.79 -0.02
C ALA A 166 -1.19 18.75 0.97
N GLU A 167 -1.48 20.00 0.59
CA GLU A 167 -2.22 20.95 1.43
C GLU A 167 -3.59 20.41 1.84
N GLU A 168 -4.22 19.58 0.99
CA GLU A 168 -5.49 18.90 1.25
C GLU A 168 -5.40 17.88 2.42
N MET A 169 -4.20 17.53 2.87
CA MET A 169 -3.98 16.71 4.07
C MET A 169 -4.31 17.47 5.37
N GLY A 170 -4.20 18.81 5.35
CA GLY A 170 -4.23 19.63 6.56
C GLY A 170 -3.04 19.35 7.47
N GLU A 171 -3.24 19.55 8.78
CA GLU A 171 -2.18 19.33 9.78
C GLU A 171 -1.81 17.84 9.88
N VAL A 172 -0.54 17.53 9.60
CA VAL A 172 -0.03 16.17 9.38
C VAL A 172 -0.17 15.27 10.62
N PHE A 173 0.08 15.80 11.83
CA PHE A 173 -0.03 15.03 13.06
C PHE A 173 -1.50 14.68 13.37
N GLN A 174 -2.41 15.65 13.28
CA GLN A 174 -3.85 15.44 13.48
C GLN A 174 -4.44 14.52 12.40
N ASN A 175 -3.94 14.59 11.16
CA ASN A 175 -4.34 13.68 10.08
C ASN A 175 -3.97 12.23 10.41
N ILE A 176 -2.73 11.97 10.86
CA ILE A 176 -2.29 10.63 11.31
C ILE A 176 -3.06 10.18 12.57
N SER A 177 -3.35 11.10 13.48
CA SER A 177 -4.14 10.84 14.71
C SER A 177 -5.55 10.38 14.36
N ASN A 178 -6.28 11.16 13.55
CA ASN A 178 -7.64 10.86 13.09
C ASN A 178 -7.72 9.56 12.29
N PHE A 179 -6.70 9.27 11.45
CA PHE A 179 -6.63 8.04 10.68
C PHE A 179 -6.20 6.83 11.54
N ARG A 180 -5.64 7.06 12.73
CA ARG A 180 -4.94 6.11 13.60
C ARG A 180 -3.64 5.58 12.99
N LEU A 181 -2.51 5.83 13.67
CA LEU A 181 -1.18 5.29 13.29
C LEU A 181 -1.23 3.78 13.09
N ASP A 182 -1.99 3.07 13.95
CA ASP A 182 -2.04 1.62 13.95
C ASP A 182 -2.71 1.02 12.69
N VAL A 183 -3.61 1.77 12.03
CA VAL A 183 -4.21 1.44 10.72
C VAL A 183 -3.37 2.00 9.55
N LEU A 184 -2.68 3.13 9.76
CA LEU A 184 -1.74 3.69 8.78
C LEU A 184 -0.56 2.75 8.53
N ALA A 185 -0.01 2.12 9.58
CA ALA A 185 1.10 1.19 9.53
C ALA A 185 0.91 0.09 8.47
N GLU A 186 -0.28 -0.51 8.41
CA GLU A 186 -0.65 -1.52 7.41
C GLU A 186 -0.58 -0.98 5.98
N GLY A 187 -1.10 0.23 5.75
CA GLY A 187 -1.04 0.91 4.45
C GLY A 187 0.38 1.31 4.04
N LEU A 188 1.29 1.47 5.00
CA LEU A 188 2.70 1.75 4.76
C LEU A 188 3.56 0.46 4.67
N HIS A 189 3.00 -0.71 4.99
CA HIS A 189 3.71 -1.99 5.16
C HIS A 189 4.82 -1.94 6.23
N CYS A 190 4.62 -1.09 7.24
CA CYS A 190 5.59 -0.73 8.27
C CYS A 190 5.26 -1.43 9.59
N HIS A 191 6.26 -1.89 10.35
CA HIS A 191 6.03 -2.54 11.64
C HIS A 191 5.55 -1.51 12.69
N LEU A 192 4.45 -1.79 13.39
CA LEU A 192 4.02 -0.97 14.52
C LEU A 192 4.72 -1.42 15.81
N VAL A 193 5.56 -0.55 16.38
CA VAL A 193 6.17 -0.78 17.69
C VAL A 193 5.32 -0.13 18.78
N THR A 194 4.79 -0.95 19.68
CA THR A 194 4.17 -0.53 20.94
C THR A 194 5.15 -0.78 22.09
N PRO A 195 4.94 -0.19 23.29
CA PRO A 195 5.78 -0.49 24.45
C PRO A 195 5.84 -2.00 24.73
N ASP A 196 4.72 -2.71 24.60
CA ASP A 196 4.66 -4.16 24.82
C ASP A 196 5.39 -4.96 23.75
N SER A 197 5.29 -4.59 22.46
CA SER A 197 5.96 -5.35 21.39
C SER A 197 7.48 -5.17 21.39
N GLU A 198 7.99 -4.01 21.85
CA GLU A 198 9.43 -3.73 22.02
C GLU A 198 10.10 -4.68 23.03
N TYR A 199 9.36 -5.15 24.04
CA TYR A 199 9.85 -6.14 25.02
C TYR A 199 9.46 -7.59 24.68
N ASN A 200 8.22 -7.85 24.29
CA ASN A 200 7.69 -9.22 24.19
C ASN A 200 8.22 -10.00 22.97
N ASN A 201 8.83 -9.32 21.98
CA ASN A 201 9.28 -9.94 20.72
C ASN A 201 8.13 -10.64 19.96
N GLU A 202 6.89 -10.17 20.14
CA GLU A 202 5.73 -10.78 19.48
C GLU A 202 5.75 -10.54 17.97
N PRO A 203 5.29 -11.52 17.16
CA PRO A 203 5.24 -11.33 15.72
C PRO A 203 4.23 -10.24 15.35
N ASP A 204 4.63 -9.35 14.45
CA ASP A 204 3.68 -8.50 13.75
C ASP A 204 2.72 -9.38 12.94
N ALA A 205 1.49 -9.52 13.42
CA ALA A 205 0.49 -10.41 12.83
C ALA A 205 0.07 -9.97 11.42
N PHE A 206 0.08 -8.66 11.14
CA PHE A 206 -0.18 -8.13 9.80
C PHE A 206 0.98 -8.50 8.87
N ARG A 207 2.23 -8.28 9.29
CA ARG A 207 3.42 -8.68 8.53
C ARG A 207 3.46 -10.19 8.27
N ALA A 208 3.10 -11.01 9.25
CA ALA A 208 3.01 -12.46 9.10
C ALA A 208 1.96 -12.86 8.05
N GLN A 209 0.80 -12.19 8.04
CA GLN A 209 -0.23 -12.37 7.02
C GLN A 209 0.24 -11.93 5.62
N GLU A 210 0.93 -10.79 5.49
CA GLU A 210 1.49 -10.36 4.19
C GLU A 210 2.59 -11.31 3.68
N VAL A 211 3.38 -11.90 4.58
CA VAL A 211 4.36 -12.94 4.24
C VAL A 211 3.67 -14.25 3.82
N ARG A 212 2.55 -14.61 4.47
CA ARG A 212 1.70 -15.76 4.09
C ARG A 212 1.16 -15.59 2.67
N GLU A 213 0.67 -14.40 2.33
CA GLU A 213 0.17 -14.06 0.99
C GLU A 213 1.24 -14.03 -0.10
N MET A 214 2.40 -13.43 0.17
CA MET A 214 3.52 -13.42 -0.78
C MET A 214 3.98 -14.83 -1.11
N LEU A 215 4.11 -15.69 -0.09
CA LEU A 215 4.57 -17.06 -0.28
C LEU A 215 3.49 -17.93 -0.92
N SER A 216 2.23 -17.87 -0.49
CA SER A 216 1.12 -18.64 -1.10
C SER A 216 0.95 -18.32 -2.59
N SER A 217 1.20 -17.06 -2.98
CA SER A 217 1.16 -16.62 -4.39
C SER A 217 2.21 -17.32 -5.27
N VAL A 218 3.39 -17.69 -4.73
CA VAL A 218 4.41 -18.48 -5.45
C VAL A 218 3.85 -19.86 -5.84
N TYR A 219 3.13 -20.51 -4.92
CA TYR A 219 2.49 -21.81 -5.13
C TYR A 219 1.12 -21.68 -5.83
N ASN A 220 0.65 -20.46 -6.12
CA ASN A 220 -0.64 -20.13 -6.73
C ASN A 220 -1.84 -20.68 -5.92
N MET A 221 -1.73 -20.69 -4.59
CA MET A 221 -2.76 -21.19 -3.66
C MET A 221 -3.31 -20.07 -2.75
N ASP A 222 -4.44 -20.33 -2.09
CA ASP A 222 -5.01 -19.40 -1.13
C ASP A 222 -4.08 -19.20 0.08
N PRO A 223 -3.95 -17.98 0.63
CA PRO A 223 -3.18 -17.74 1.85
C PRO A 223 -3.61 -18.66 3.00
N GLY A 224 -4.92 -18.90 3.19
CA GLY A 224 -5.47 -19.75 4.25
C GLY A 224 -4.97 -21.20 4.19
N ASP A 225 -4.80 -21.76 2.99
CA ASP A 225 -4.28 -23.12 2.83
C ASP A 225 -2.74 -23.20 3.00
N PHE A 226 -2.02 -22.09 2.84
CA PHE A 226 -0.55 -22.10 2.84
C PHE A 226 0.05 -22.21 4.24
N ARG A 227 0.68 -23.36 4.51
CA ARG A 227 1.51 -23.65 5.70
C ARG A 227 0.92 -23.14 7.04
N PRO A 228 -0.31 -23.56 7.42
CA PRO A 228 -0.91 -23.20 8.71
C PRO A 228 -0.02 -23.56 9.91
N ASP A 229 0.85 -24.58 9.78
CA ASP A 229 1.85 -24.95 10.78
C ASP A 229 2.91 -23.85 11.05
N ILE A 230 3.19 -22.97 10.07
CA ILE A 230 4.06 -21.80 10.24
C ILE A 230 3.28 -20.66 10.91
N PHE A 231 2.10 -20.33 10.39
CA PHE A 231 1.45 -19.05 10.68
C PHE A 231 0.43 -19.09 11.83
N GLU A 232 -0.20 -20.23 12.13
CA GLU A 232 -1.22 -20.35 13.19
C GLU A 232 -0.67 -20.97 14.49
N LYS A 233 0.51 -21.60 14.43
CA LYS A 233 1.10 -22.38 15.53
C LYS A 233 2.57 -22.05 15.81
N GLY A 234 3.14 -21.10 15.08
CA GLY A 234 4.58 -20.86 15.05
C GLY A 234 5.09 -19.92 16.15
N SER A 235 5.69 -20.46 17.21
CA SER A 235 6.60 -19.66 18.05
C SER A 235 7.75 -19.13 17.20
N HIS A 236 7.88 -17.81 17.06
CA HIS A 236 8.87 -17.19 16.18
C HIS A 236 10.28 -17.28 16.80
N SER A 237 11.00 -18.35 16.47
CA SER A 237 12.38 -18.54 16.92
C SER A 237 13.32 -17.53 16.26
N ARG A 238 14.10 -16.80 17.06
CA ARG A 238 15.20 -15.90 16.64
C ARG A 238 16.25 -16.54 15.71
N LYS A 239 16.21 -17.86 15.49
CA LYS A 239 17.02 -18.55 14.48
C LYS A 239 16.32 -18.49 13.12
N ILE A 240 16.71 -17.53 12.28
CA ILE A 240 16.18 -17.34 10.92
C ILE A 240 16.19 -18.65 10.12
N ILE A 241 17.35 -19.32 10.03
CA ILE A 241 17.50 -20.58 9.29
C ILE A 241 16.82 -21.74 10.03
N LYS A 242 15.78 -22.32 9.43
CA LYS A 242 15.18 -23.60 9.82
C LYS A 242 15.79 -24.70 8.96
N ARG A 243 16.48 -25.67 9.58
CA ARG A 243 17.01 -26.84 8.85
C ARG A 243 15.85 -27.67 8.30
N ASN A 244 15.98 -28.10 7.04
CA ASN A 244 15.04 -28.95 6.31
C ASN A 244 13.65 -28.34 6.05
N ASP A 245 13.51 -27.01 6.10
CA ASP A 245 12.25 -26.29 5.81
C ASP A 245 12.62 -24.94 5.17
N LEU A 246 12.52 -24.86 3.84
CA LEU A 246 12.94 -23.67 3.09
C LEU A 246 11.89 -22.57 3.25
N GLU A 247 10.60 -22.92 3.20
CA GLU A 247 9.47 -22.02 3.36
C GLU A 247 9.48 -21.34 4.74
N GLN A 248 9.74 -22.08 5.82
CA GLN A 248 9.90 -21.49 7.16
C GLN A 248 11.20 -20.68 7.31
N THR A 249 12.23 -20.94 6.50
CA THR A 249 13.43 -20.09 6.47
C THR A 249 13.16 -18.77 5.74
N VAL A 250 12.53 -18.82 4.57
CA VAL A 250 12.19 -17.63 3.77
C VAL A 250 11.14 -16.78 4.47
N SER A 251 10.13 -17.37 5.11
CA SER A 251 9.14 -16.59 5.87
C SER A 251 9.78 -15.79 7.01
N ARG A 252 10.72 -16.40 7.75
CA ARG A 252 11.51 -15.71 8.78
C ARG A 252 12.41 -14.62 8.20
N MET A 253 13.00 -14.82 7.03
CA MET A 253 13.78 -13.77 6.35
C MET A 253 12.90 -12.57 5.93
N LEU A 254 11.65 -12.80 5.51
CA LEU A 254 10.70 -11.73 5.13
C LEU A 254 10.08 -11.00 6.35
N LEU A 255 10.02 -11.66 7.50
CA LEU A 255 9.64 -11.07 8.79
C LEU A 255 10.76 -10.19 9.36
N ASP A 256 12.00 -10.70 9.37
CA ASP A 256 13.18 -10.04 9.94
C ASP A 256 13.72 -8.90 9.04
N ASN A 257 13.91 -9.17 7.74
CA ASN A 257 14.58 -8.25 6.82
C ASN A 257 13.57 -7.45 5.98
N HIS A 258 13.48 -6.15 6.28
CA HIS A 258 12.52 -5.24 5.66
C HIS A 258 12.84 -4.95 4.19
N TYR A 259 14.12 -4.86 3.83
CA TYR A 259 14.53 -4.75 2.43
C TYR A 259 14.13 -5.99 1.62
N PHE A 260 14.36 -7.19 2.15
CA PHE A 260 14.01 -8.44 1.48
C PHE A 260 12.49 -8.57 1.31
N PHE A 261 11.70 -8.16 2.30
CA PHE A 261 10.25 -8.05 2.19
C PHE A 261 9.82 -7.10 1.06
N HIS A 262 10.30 -5.85 1.05
CA HIS A 262 9.91 -4.88 0.02
C HIS A 262 10.38 -5.29 -1.38
N TYR A 263 11.52 -5.96 -1.51
CA TYR A 263 12.01 -6.54 -2.76
C TYR A 263 11.15 -7.72 -3.24
N PHE A 264 10.83 -8.68 -2.36
CA PHE A 264 9.95 -9.79 -2.71
C PHE A 264 8.55 -9.29 -3.11
N ARG A 265 8.06 -8.26 -2.39
CA ARG A 265 6.82 -7.56 -2.71
C ARG A 265 6.89 -6.75 -4.00
N SER A 266 8.04 -6.23 -4.43
CA SER A 266 8.16 -5.54 -5.72
C SER A 266 8.06 -6.53 -6.89
N LEU A 267 8.57 -7.76 -6.72
CA LEU A 267 8.50 -8.85 -7.69
C LEU A 267 7.16 -9.59 -7.76
N SER A 268 6.27 -9.45 -6.77
CA SER A 268 4.94 -10.09 -6.80
C SER A 268 4.10 -9.57 -7.97
N ARG A 269 3.36 -10.46 -8.63
CA ARG A 269 2.61 -10.17 -9.86
C ARG A 269 1.37 -9.31 -9.55
N PRO A 270 0.87 -8.47 -10.48
CA PRO A 270 -0.27 -7.59 -10.23
C PRO A 270 -1.55 -8.29 -9.72
N GLN A 271 -1.73 -9.57 -10.07
CA GLN A 271 -2.87 -10.37 -9.66
C GLN A 271 -2.74 -11.04 -8.28
N ASP A 272 -1.56 -11.06 -7.68
CA ASP A 272 -1.27 -11.79 -6.43
C ASP A 272 -1.94 -11.09 -5.23
N SER A 273 -2.33 -11.82 -4.17
CA SER A 273 -3.17 -11.26 -3.08
C SER A 273 -2.50 -10.08 -2.34
N ILE A 274 -1.17 -10.03 -2.32
CA ILE A 274 -0.35 -8.92 -1.79
C ILE A 274 -0.42 -7.63 -2.64
N LYS A 275 -0.94 -7.72 -3.87
CA LYS A 275 -1.16 -6.63 -4.84
C LYS A 275 -2.64 -6.30 -5.07
N ASP A 276 -3.55 -7.24 -4.78
CA ASP A 276 -4.99 -7.03 -4.94
C ASP A 276 -5.50 -5.92 -3.98
N VAL A 277 -5.79 -4.77 -4.56
CA VAL A 277 -6.19 -3.56 -3.82
C VAL A 277 -7.57 -3.72 -3.19
N PHE A 278 -8.48 -4.48 -3.81
CA PHE A 278 -9.82 -4.72 -3.26
C PHE A 278 -9.74 -5.63 -2.03
N TYR A 279 -8.95 -6.69 -2.12
CA TYR A 279 -8.64 -7.55 -0.98
C TYR A 279 -7.95 -6.78 0.16
N LYS A 280 -6.92 -5.99 -0.15
CA LYS A 280 -6.16 -5.19 0.85
C LYS A 280 -7.01 -4.12 1.55
N LEU A 281 -7.89 -3.43 0.82
CA LEU A 281 -8.81 -2.47 1.43
C LEU A 281 -9.93 -3.17 2.24
N THR A 282 -10.30 -4.41 1.88
CA THR A 282 -11.22 -5.22 2.69
C THR A 282 -10.57 -5.66 4.00
N GLN A 283 -9.31 -6.13 3.98
CA GLN A 283 -8.55 -6.45 5.20
C GLN A 283 -8.50 -5.27 6.18
N ARG A 284 -8.29 -4.05 5.67
CA ARG A 284 -8.32 -2.81 6.49
C ARG A 284 -9.70 -2.58 7.11
N ILE A 285 -10.79 -2.78 6.35
CA ILE A 285 -12.15 -2.65 6.87
C ILE A 285 -12.43 -3.70 7.96
N ASP A 286 -12.05 -4.97 7.72
CA ASP A 286 -12.20 -6.04 8.71
C ASP A 286 -11.45 -5.76 10.00
N ARG A 287 -10.27 -5.12 9.91
CA ARG A 287 -9.55 -4.61 11.08
C ARG A 287 -10.30 -3.46 11.76
N VAL A 288 -10.62 -2.39 11.03
CA VAL A 288 -11.32 -1.21 11.58
C VAL A 288 -12.60 -1.60 12.31
N VAL A 289 -13.35 -2.56 11.76
CA VAL A 289 -14.58 -3.06 12.36
C VAL A 289 -14.31 -3.96 13.57
N ARG A 290 -13.26 -4.80 13.55
CA ARG A 290 -12.80 -5.54 14.75
C ARG A 290 -12.31 -4.61 15.86
N ASP A 291 -11.65 -3.51 15.49
CA ASP A 291 -11.15 -2.47 16.40
C ASP A 291 -12.29 -1.62 17.00
N LEU A 292 -13.45 -1.56 16.34
CA LEU A 292 -14.73 -1.03 16.87
C LEU A 292 -15.45 -2.05 17.76
N ASP A 293 -15.51 -3.32 17.34
CA ASP A 293 -16.18 -4.41 18.08
C ASP A 293 -15.45 -4.78 19.40
N THR A 294 -14.18 -4.38 19.55
CA THR A 294 -13.32 -4.73 20.70
C THR A 294 -13.33 -3.59 21.75
N PRO A 295 -14.03 -3.75 22.90
CA PRO A 295 -14.13 -2.68 23.89
C PRO A 295 -12.82 -2.50 24.69
N GLY A 296 -12.03 -1.49 24.32
CA GLY A 296 -11.10 -0.82 25.23
C GLY A 296 -9.65 -1.29 25.23
N GLN A 297 -8.84 -0.72 24.33
CA GLN A 297 -7.53 -0.17 24.68
C GLN A 297 -7.36 1.19 24.00
N THR A 298 -8.01 2.21 24.58
CA THR A 298 -7.68 3.61 24.31
C THR A 298 -6.59 4.04 25.29
N SER A 299 -5.38 4.22 24.78
CA SER A 299 -4.47 5.24 25.30
C SER A 299 -5.22 6.57 25.37
N ASP A 300 -5.20 7.27 26.52
CA ASP A 300 -5.92 8.54 26.73
C ASP A 300 -5.53 9.64 25.71
N SER A 301 -4.42 9.44 24.99
CA SER A 301 -3.88 10.33 23.97
C SER A 301 -4.38 10.08 22.54
N ASP A 302 -5.03 8.95 22.24
CA ASP A 302 -5.49 8.60 20.88
C ASP A 302 -7.01 8.80 20.72
N PRO A 303 -7.50 9.29 19.56
CA PRO A 303 -8.91 9.52 19.34
C PRO A 303 -9.73 8.22 19.38
N PRO A 304 -11.01 8.29 19.79
CA PRO A 304 -11.84 7.12 20.04
C PRO A 304 -12.14 6.33 18.77
N ARG A 305 -12.12 5.01 18.89
CA ARG A 305 -12.50 4.05 17.83
C ARG A 305 -14.02 3.91 17.75
N ASP A 306 -14.69 5.03 17.45
CA ASP A 306 -16.15 5.10 17.41
C ASP A 306 -16.75 4.72 16.03
N VAL A 307 -18.07 4.76 15.93
CA VAL A 307 -18.80 4.45 14.68
C VAL A 307 -18.61 5.53 13.61
N THR A 308 -18.27 6.77 13.99
CA THR A 308 -17.94 7.85 13.04
C THR A 308 -16.59 7.58 12.38
N TRP A 309 -15.58 7.25 13.17
CA TRP A 309 -14.27 6.81 12.70
C TRP A 309 -14.39 5.58 11.80
N ALA A 310 -15.07 4.53 12.26
CA ALA A 310 -15.23 3.30 11.48
C ALA A 310 -15.99 3.52 10.15
N ALA A 311 -17.08 4.29 10.17
CA ALA A 311 -17.82 4.65 8.96
C ALA A 311 -16.99 5.51 7.99
N SER A 312 -16.16 6.42 8.50
CA SER A 312 -15.25 7.23 7.67
C SER A 312 -14.24 6.35 6.93
N HIS A 313 -13.60 5.41 7.64
CA HIS A 313 -12.66 4.45 7.04
C HIS A 313 -13.34 3.54 6.01
N ILE A 314 -14.56 3.04 6.28
CA ILE A 314 -15.33 2.22 5.33
C ILE A 314 -15.68 3.01 4.07
N LEU A 315 -16.25 4.22 4.22
CA LEU A 315 -16.62 5.08 3.10
C LEU A 315 -15.38 5.48 2.28
N GLY A 316 -14.28 5.82 2.94
CA GLY A 316 -13.00 6.14 2.31
C GLY A 316 -12.42 4.98 1.50
N CYS A 317 -12.45 3.77 2.04
CA CYS A 317 -12.03 2.57 1.33
C CYS A 317 -12.96 2.25 0.14
N VAL A 318 -14.28 2.39 0.27
CA VAL A 318 -15.25 2.20 -0.83
C VAL A 318 -15.06 3.27 -1.93
N ARG A 319 -14.82 4.53 -1.57
CA ARG A 319 -14.47 5.61 -2.52
C ARG A 319 -13.19 5.28 -3.27
N ARG A 320 -12.16 4.79 -2.59
CA ARG A 320 -10.89 4.38 -3.20
C ARG A 320 -11.04 3.17 -4.13
N MET A 321 -11.76 2.13 -3.72
CA MET A 321 -12.10 1.01 -4.61
C MET A 321 -12.86 1.48 -5.87
N ARG A 322 -13.80 2.44 -5.73
CA ARG A 322 -14.50 3.04 -6.87
C ARG A 322 -13.56 3.83 -7.79
N HIS A 323 -12.61 4.59 -7.23
CA HIS A 323 -11.58 5.28 -8.00
C HIS A 323 -10.72 4.26 -8.77
N ASP A 324 -10.19 3.23 -8.09
CA ASP A 324 -9.34 2.17 -8.67
C ASP A 324 -10.07 1.25 -9.69
N ILE A 325 -11.39 1.42 -9.86
CA ILE A 325 -12.20 0.87 -10.97
C ILE A 325 -12.34 1.88 -12.12
N TYR A 326 -12.56 3.16 -11.82
CA TYR A 326 -12.97 4.19 -12.79
C TYR A 326 -11.79 4.91 -13.48
N THR A 327 -10.71 5.23 -12.76
CA THR A 327 -9.59 6.05 -13.27
C THR A 327 -8.48 5.22 -13.92
N ARG A 328 -8.80 4.01 -14.36
CA ARG A 328 -7.82 3.05 -14.87
C ARG A 328 -7.40 3.37 -16.31
N GLU A 329 -6.10 3.34 -16.55
CA GLU A 329 -5.47 3.39 -17.87
C GLU A 329 -5.81 2.14 -18.73
N SER A 330 -6.35 1.06 -18.13
CA SER A 330 -6.76 -0.18 -18.81
C SER A 330 -8.05 -0.79 -18.20
N PRO A 331 -8.88 -1.49 -19.02
CA PRO A 331 -10.10 -2.14 -18.52
C PRO A 331 -9.81 -3.10 -17.35
N ILE A 332 -10.72 -3.14 -16.38
CA ILE A 332 -10.63 -4.06 -15.24
C ILE A 332 -10.70 -5.52 -15.73
N SER A 333 -9.77 -6.36 -15.27
CA SER A 333 -9.79 -7.78 -15.64
C SER A 333 -10.94 -8.51 -14.93
N ALA A 334 -11.43 -9.62 -15.51
CA ALA A 334 -12.50 -10.41 -14.90
C ALA A 334 -12.16 -10.92 -13.48
N ARG A 335 -10.87 -11.13 -13.18
CA ARG A 335 -10.38 -11.52 -11.84
C ARG A 335 -10.45 -10.35 -10.85
N GLU A 336 -9.98 -9.17 -11.24
CA GLU A 336 -10.08 -7.96 -10.41
C GLU A 336 -11.54 -7.56 -10.18
N ALA A 337 -12.39 -7.62 -11.21
CA ALA A 337 -13.81 -7.34 -11.09
C ALA A 337 -14.51 -8.33 -10.14
N LEU A 338 -14.13 -9.61 -10.17
CA LEU A 338 -14.62 -10.62 -9.23
C LEU A 338 -14.16 -10.36 -7.79
N SER A 339 -12.91 -9.91 -7.60
CA SER A 339 -12.38 -9.54 -6.28
C SER A 339 -13.06 -8.28 -5.73
N ALA A 340 -13.26 -7.26 -6.57
CA ALA A 340 -14.03 -6.06 -6.25
C ALA A 340 -15.48 -6.40 -5.85
N ALA A 341 -16.18 -7.21 -6.66
CA ALA A 341 -17.55 -7.65 -6.37
C ALA A 341 -17.63 -8.43 -5.04
N ARG A 342 -16.69 -9.36 -4.79
CA ARG A 342 -16.59 -10.08 -3.51
C ARG A 342 -16.40 -9.11 -2.34
N SER A 343 -15.47 -8.17 -2.48
CA SER A 343 -15.14 -7.15 -1.47
C SER A 343 -16.36 -6.30 -1.13
N PHE A 344 -17.08 -5.79 -2.13
CA PHE A 344 -18.29 -5.00 -1.92
C PHE A 344 -19.44 -5.77 -1.26
N VAL A 345 -19.64 -7.04 -1.64
CA VAL A 345 -20.66 -7.91 -1.01
C VAL A 345 -20.30 -8.21 0.44
N HIS A 346 -19.02 -8.48 0.72
CA HIS A 346 -18.50 -8.70 2.08
C HIS A 346 -18.68 -7.45 2.96
N ILE A 347 -18.26 -6.26 2.51
CA ILE A 347 -18.41 -5.02 3.28
C ILE A 347 -19.90 -4.72 3.54
N LEU A 348 -20.78 -5.04 2.58
CA LEU A 348 -22.22 -4.88 2.75
C LEU A 348 -22.78 -5.82 3.83
N ASP A 349 -22.42 -7.11 3.85
CA ASP A 349 -22.82 -8.04 4.93
C ASP A 349 -22.20 -7.68 6.29
N LEU A 350 -20.95 -7.20 6.30
CA LEU A 350 -20.24 -6.76 7.49
C LEU A 350 -20.94 -5.58 8.19
N VAL A 351 -21.48 -4.64 7.40
CA VAL A 351 -22.26 -3.48 7.88
C VAL A 351 -23.69 -3.88 8.24
N VAL A 352 -24.37 -4.68 7.41
CA VAL A 352 -25.75 -5.14 7.67
C VAL A 352 -25.83 -6.00 8.92
N SER A 353 -24.84 -6.86 9.16
CA SER A 353 -24.74 -7.68 10.37
C SER A 353 -24.44 -6.88 11.65
N ARG A 354 -24.15 -5.57 11.54
CA ARG A 354 -23.91 -4.64 12.66
C ARG A 354 -24.97 -3.56 12.78
N ASN A 355 -26.24 -3.97 12.73
CA ASN A 355 -27.37 -3.19 13.24
C ASN A 355 -27.46 -3.30 14.78
N THR A 356 -26.37 -2.89 15.44
CA THR A 356 -26.21 -2.87 16.89
C THR A 356 -25.72 -1.49 17.33
N ASP A 357 -26.10 -1.07 18.54
CA ASP A 357 -25.77 0.24 19.09
C ASP A 357 -24.53 0.10 20.01
N HIS A 358 -23.41 0.71 19.61
CA HIS A 358 -22.14 0.78 20.34
C HIS A 358 -22.02 2.11 21.11
N GLY A 359 -21.03 2.22 22.00
CA GLY A 359 -20.71 3.48 22.69
C GLY A 359 -21.76 4.01 23.70
N PRO A 360 -21.53 5.22 24.25
CA PRO A 360 -22.33 5.79 25.35
C PRO A 360 -23.82 5.96 25.00
N ILE A 361 -24.71 5.71 25.96
CA ILE A 361 -26.16 5.75 25.73
C ILE A 361 -26.64 7.12 25.25
N ASP A 362 -26.03 8.19 25.76
CA ASP A 362 -26.43 9.59 25.53
C ASP A 362 -26.03 10.15 24.16
N ALA A 363 -25.16 9.45 23.41
CA ALA A 363 -24.80 9.85 22.06
C ALA A 363 -25.94 9.54 21.05
N PRO A 364 -26.10 10.33 19.96
CA PRO A 364 -27.16 10.09 18.99
C PRO A 364 -27.04 8.70 18.36
N ARG A 365 -28.18 8.03 18.12
CA ARG A 365 -28.18 6.63 17.65
C ARG A 365 -27.44 6.41 16.32
N ILE A 366 -27.41 7.43 15.46
CA ILE A 366 -26.65 7.42 14.19
C ILE A 366 -25.11 7.50 14.38
N ASP A 367 -24.64 8.03 15.52
CA ASP A 367 -23.22 8.05 15.90
C ASP A 367 -22.82 6.80 16.71
N ARG A 368 -23.78 5.88 16.92
CA ARG A 368 -23.65 4.66 17.71
C ARG A 368 -23.91 3.37 16.93
N ASN A 369 -24.62 3.41 15.81
CA ASN A 369 -25.02 2.23 15.06
C ASN A 369 -24.51 2.31 13.61
N LEU A 370 -23.62 1.37 13.25
CA LEU A 370 -22.90 1.39 11.98
C LEU A 370 -23.83 1.20 10.78
N TYR A 371 -24.83 0.31 10.91
CA TYR A 371 -25.86 0.13 9.91
C TYR A 371 -26.69 1.39 9.69
N LEU A 372 -27.15 2.07 10.75
CA LEU A 372 -27.90 3.31 10.62
C LEU A 372 -27.08 4.41 9.94
N ARG A 373 -25.80 4.55 10.31
CA ARG A 373 -24.90 5.58 9.77
C ARG A 373 -24.62 5.46 8.27
N LEU A 374 -24.56 4.22 7.77
CA LEU A 374 -24.18 3.91 6.38
C LEU A 374 -25.35 3.57 5.45
N ILE A 375 -26.47 3.05 6.00
CA ILE A 375 -27.60 2.52 5.22
C ILE A 375 -28.96 2.93 5.81
N GLY A 376 -29.15 2.79 7.13
CA GLY A 376 -30.48 2.79 7.73
C GLY A 376 -31.16 4.15 7.92
N ASP A 377 -30.39 5.24 8.11
CA ASP A 377 -30.94 6.59 8.34
C ASP A 377 -31.01 7.43 7.06
N ARG A 378 -29.98 7.36 6.21
CA ARG A 378 -29.76 8.29 5.09
C ARG A 378 -29.95 7.59 3.75
N ASP A 379 -30.76 8.17 2.86
CA ASP A 379 -31.01 7.63 1.53
C ASP A 379 -29.84 7.86 0.53
N GLN A 380 -28.65 7.39 0.89
CA GLN A 380 -27.43 7.45 0.08
C GLN A 380 -27.23 6.12 -0.66
N ASP A 381 -26.52 6.11 -1.80
CA ASP A 381 -26.28 4.86 -2.53
C ASP A 381 -25.37 3.85 -1.81
N PHE A 382 -24.50 4.33 -0.90
CA PHE A 382 -23.42 3.54 -0.32
C PHE A 382 -22.69 2.69 -1.39
N ILE A 383 -22.56 1.38 -1.20
CA ILE A 383 -21.93 0.44 -2.13
C ILE A 383 -22.73 0.21 -3.42
N LEU A 384 -24.04 0.51 -3.45
CA LEU A 384 -24.90 0.14 -4.57
C LEU A 384 -24.46 0.78 -5.89
N ASN A 385 -23.96 2.01 -5.88
CA ASN A 385 -23.51 2.65 -7.13
C ASN A 385 -22.21 2.03 -7.68
N VAL A 386 -21.36 1.43 -6.83
CA VAL A 386 -20.11 0.78 -7.27
C VAL A 386 -20.35 -0.63 -7.80
N LEU A 387 -21.24 -1.42 -7.17
CA LEU A 387 -21.67 -2.72 -7.71
C LEU A 387 -22.32 -2.59 -9.10
N ASN A 388 -23.02 -1.48 -9.36
CA ASN A 388 -23.60 -1.18 -10.67
C ASN A 388 -22.56 -0.89 -11.79
N LEU A 389 -21.27 -0.72 -11.45
CA LEU A 389 -20.16 -0.54 -12.42
C LEU A 389 -19.57 -1.87 -12.91
N ILE A 390 -19.77 -2.97 -12.18
CA ILE A 390 -19.19 -4.29 -12.45
C ILE A 390 -20.26 -5.41 -12.51
N PRO A 391 -21.35 -5.24 -13.29
CA PRO A 391 -22.54 -6.08 -13.18
C PRO A 391 -22.30 -7.56 -13.52
N GLU A 392 -21.36 -7.87 -14.42
CA GLU A 392 -21.01 -9.26 -14.78
C GLU A 392 -20.41 -10.00 -13.57
N ALA A 393 -19.52 -9.34 -12.82
CA ALA A 393 -18.90 -9.89 -11.62
C ALA A 393 -19.88 -9.91 -10.44
N ALA A 394 -20.62 -8.82 -10.23
CA ALA A 394 -21.64 -8.73 -9.18
C ALA A 394 -22.78 -9.76 -9.36
N SER A 395 -23.08 -10.17 -10.60
CA SER A 395 -24.09 -11.21 -10.87
C SER A 395 -23.75 -12.58 -10.29
N GLN A 396 -22.47 -12.86 -9.99
CA GLN A 396 -22.04 -14.12 -9.36
C GLN A 396 -22.41 -14.22 -7.87
N PHE A 397 -22.77 -13.09 -7.24
CA PHE A 397 -23.16 -13.01 -5.82
C PHE A 397 -24.65 -12.70 -5.64
N LEU A 398 -25.48 -12.94 -6.66
CA LEU A 398 -26.92 -12.66 -6.63
C LEU A 398 -27.63 -13.22 -5.40
N HIS A 399 -27.32 -14.45 -4.98
CA HIS A 399 -27.95 -15.07 -3.81
C HIS A 399 -27.64 -14.33 -2.50
N ASN A 400 -26.38 -13.98 -2.25
CA ASN A 400 -25.96 -13.18 -1.09
C ASN A 400 -26.61 -11.79 -1.11
N LEU A 401 -26.66 -11.14 -2.27
CA LEU A 401 -27.31 -9.84 -2.43
C LEU A 401 -28.83 -9.89 -2.20
N GLU A 402 -29.48 -11.01 -2.51
CA GLU A 402 -30.90 -11.24 -2.24
C GLU A 402 -31.18 -11.52 -0.75
N GLU A 403 -30.32 -12.27 -0.07
CA GLU A 403 -30.37 -12.46 1.40
C GLU A 403 -30.15 -11.12 2.13
N LEU A 404 -29.15 -10.34 1.71
CA LEU A 404 -28.83 -9.03 2.25
C LEU A 404 -29.99 -8.05 2.11
N LEU A 405 -30.65 -8.02 0.95
CA LEU A 405 -31.85 -7.22 0.77
C LEU A 405 -32.95 -7.61 1.78
N GLY A 406 -33.14 -8.91 2.04
CA GLY A 406 -34.06 -9.39 3.07
C GLY A 406 -33.74 -8.84 4.47
N LYS A 407 -32.47 -8.89 4.90
CA LYS A 407 -32.01 -8.30 6.17
C LYS A 407 -32.26 -6.78 6.22
N ILE A 408 -31.91 -6.07 5.14
CA ILE A 408 -32.05 -4.60 5.00
C ILE A 408 -33.52 -4.15 5.05
N GLU A 409 -34.43 -4.92 4.45
CA GLU A 409 -35.87 -4.65 4.50
C GLU A 409 -36.46 -4.89 5.91
N ILE A 410 -36.00 -5.92 6.62
CA ILE A 410 -36.37 -6.17 8.03
C ILE A 410 -35.86 -5.06 8.95
N TYR A 411 -34.64 -4.55 8.70
CA TYR A 411 -34.03 -3.47 9.47
C TYR A 411 -34.51 -2.06 9.08
N GLY A 412 -35.48 -1.93 8.16
CA GLY A 412 -36.17 -0.68 7.88
C GLY A 412 -35.34 0.41 7.19
N ALA A 413 -34.47 0.05 6.24
CA ALA A 413 -33.75 1.02 5.42
C ALA A 413 -34.67 1.99 4.63
N PRO A 414 -34.17 3.17 4.20
CA PRO A 414 -34.94 4.13 3.42
C PRO A 414 -35.54 3.50 2.15
N ALA A 415 -36.78 3.87 1.84
CA ALA A 415 -37.52 3.27 0.73
C ALA A 415 -36.83 3.48 -0.64
N GLY A 416 -36.12 4.60 -0.82
CA GLY A 416 -35.29 4.87 -2.01
C GLY A 416 -34.16 3.86 -2.15
N TYR A 417 -33.38 3.64 -1.09
CA TYR A 417 -32.29 2.65 -1.04
C TYR A 417 -32.77 1.26 -1.43
N VAL A 418 -33.85 0.80 -0.79
CA VAL A 418 -34.50 -0.49 -1.08
C VAL A 418 -34.97 -0.56 -2.54
N GLN A 419 -35.53 0.52 -3.10
CA GLN A 419 -35.92 0.59 -4.51
C GLN A 419 -34.71 0.53 -5.46
N ARG A 420 -33.61 1.22 -5.15
CA ARG A 420 -32.36 1.21 -5.94
C ARG A 420 -31.67 -0.15 -5.88
N PHE A 421 -31.68 -0.84 -4.73
CA PHE A 421 -31.21 -2.21 -4.57
C PHE A 421 -32.04 -3.20 -5.41
N ARG A 422 -33.38 -3.14 -5.29
CA ARG A 422 -34.31 -3.94 -6.12
C ARG A 422 -34.21 -3.63 -7.62
N ALA A 423 -33.75 -2.44 -8.01
CA ALA A 423 -33.44 -2.12 -9.40
C ALA A 423 -32.11 -2.75 -9.86
N MET A 424 -31.06 -2.69 -9.03
CA MET A 424 -29.77 -3.35 -9.31
C MET A 424 -29.95 -4.87 -9.49
N LEU A 425 -30.60 -5.56 -8.55
CA LEU A 425 -30.81 -7.02 -8.64
C LEU A 425 -31.49 -7.43 -9.95
N ARG A 426 -32.49 -6.66 -10.42
CA ARG A 426 -33.15 -6.90 -11.71
C ARG A 426 -32.17 -6.77 -12.89
N ARG A 427 -31.25 -5.79 -12.87
CA ARG A 427 -30.18 -5.66 -13.88
C ARG A 427 -29.20 -6.84 -13.82
N LEU A 428 -28.70 -7.20 -12.63
CA LEU A 428 -27.74 -8.29 -12.45
C LEU A 428 -28.27 -9.64 -12.95
N ARG A 429 -29.55 -9.94 -12.72
CA ARG A 429 -30.23 -11.13 -13.27
C ARG A 429 -30.22 -11.14 -14.80
N THR A 430 -30.42 -9.99 -15.46
CA THR A 430 -30.33 -9.91 -16.94
C THR A 430 -28.90 -10.06 -17.46
N SER A 431 -27.90 -9.50 -16.78
CA SER A 431 -26.48 -9.73 -17.13
C SER A 431 -26.10 -11.21 -17.02
N SER A 432 -26.52 -11.90 -15.96
CA SER A 432 -26.30 -13.35 -15.78
C SER A 432 -26.82 -14.17 -16.96
N THR A 433 -28.02 -13.86 -17.46
CA THR A 433 -28.59 -14.55 -18.65
C THR A 433 -27.88 -14.22 -19.97
N GLY A 434 -27.11 -13.12 -20.03
CA GLY A 434 -26.44 -12.66 -21.26
C GLY A 434 -25.19 -13.47 -21.64
N SER A 435 -24.45 -14.01 -20.68
CA SER A 435 -23.20 -14.76 -20.94
C SER A 435 -23.42 -16.18 -21.47
N GLY A 436 -24.66 -16.63 -21.64
CA GLY A 436 -25.03 -17.93 -22.23
C GLY A 436 -24.81 -17.99 -23.75
N LEU A 437 -23.56 -17.84 -24.19
CA LEU A 437 -23.22 -17.73 -25.61
C LEU A 437 -23.61 -19.00 -26.39
N LYS A 438 -24.52 -18.83 -27.36
CA LYS A 438 -25.04 -19.90 -28.23
C LYS A 438 -23.91 -20.70 -28.87
N ARG A 439 -23.80 -21.99 -28.55
CA ARG A 439 -22.99 -22.95 -29.32
C ARG A 439 -23.64 -23.14 -30.70
N SER A 440 -23.28 -22.30 -31.66
CA SER A 440 -23.70 -22.40 -33.05
C SER A 440 -23.13 -23.68 -33.68
N VAL A 441 -23.90 -24.77 -33.64
CA VAL A 441 -23.57 -26.03 -34.32
C VAL A 441 -23.81 -25.81 -35.81
N GLN A 442 -22.79 -25.31 -36.52
CA GLN A 442 -22.86 -25.02 -37.95
C GLN A 442 -22.82 -26.34 -38.75
N GLY A 443 -23.95 -27.02 -38.84
CA GLY A 443 -24.11 -28.30 -39.55
C GLY A 443 -24.01 -28.17 -41.07
N GLN A 444 -22.80 -27.97 -41.60
CA GLN A 444 -22.55 -27.99 -43.05
C GLN A 444 -22.58 -29.42 -43.61
N THR A 445 -23.78 -29.90 -43.95
CA THR A 445 -23.97 -31.12 -44.75
C THR A 445 -23.59 -30.89 -46.22
N SER A 446 -22.29 -30.96 -46.54
CA SER A 446 -21.80 -30.90 -47.93
C SER A 446 -21.39 -32.30 -48.44
N ARG A 447 -22.30 -32.96 -49.16
CA ARG A 447 -22.07 -34.29 -49.77
C ARG A 447 -21.13 -34.21 -50.97
N ARG A 448 -19.82 -34.35 -50.76
CA ARG A 448 -18.84 -34.60 -51.85
C ARG A 448 -19.08 -35.99 -52.47
N LYS A 449 -19.82 -36.06 -53.58
CA LYS A 449 -19.88 -37.24 -54.45
C LYS A 449 -18.55 -37.38 -55.22
N ILE A 450 -17.70 -38.31 -54.83
CA ILE A 450 -16.57 -38.76 -55.66
C ILE A 450 -17.12 -39.74 -56.71
N ARG A 451 -16.92 -39.44 -58.00
CA ARG A 451 -17.32 -40.31 -59.11
C ARG A 451 -16.05 -40.92 -59.73
N ARG A 452 -15.85 -42.22 -59.55
CA ARG A 452 -14.82 -42.99 -60.26
C ARG A 452 -15.23 -43.16 -61.73
N THR A 453 -14.26 -43.04 -62.62
CA THR A 453 -14.17 -43.78 -63.88
C THR A 453 -12.71 -44.21 -64.08
N ARG A 454 -12.49 -45.18 -64.97
CA ARG A 454 -11.15 -45.64 -65.38
C ARG A 454 -10.43 -44.59 -66.20
#